data_AF-A0AAV5TFB3-F1
#
_entry.id   AF-A0AAV5TFB3-F1
#
_cell.length_a   1.000
_cell.length_b   1.000
_cell.length_c   1.000
_cell.angle_alpha   90.00
_cell.angle_beta   90.00
_cell.angle_gamma   90.00
#
_symmetry.space_group_name_H-M   'P 1'
#
loop_
_entity.id
_entity.type
_entity.pdbx_description
1 polymer ?
#
loop_
_entity_poly.entity_id
_entity_poly.type
_entity_poly.pdbx_seq_one_letter_code
_entity_poly.pdbx_strand_id
1 'polypeptide(L)'
;PEALRKHKFTRLGIDGRFAYFNCQHEDGAGRILQVWRVDTLVPSSHTKILHIPYTTLSYIHSTMGRDEVGRALIYILLYTEEEAHLRVQLHEIRIESANKDPLHKVFNLGPPADLSHPIFNTPIHNATLGVGQRESRPGAPRTLFMYDGSIVQGDIPYWRILLDRDSWKFSIEEDTVPAVDPVRVGGHIPDDIPRMVSRFPVVIDGAKRRFLRFGLDQRLYVFTEDRGAEGDGEPTSRGEWIPYDERSDNDQNLVDICGSRQLRETYSSHGHRATAIESKYALFVNGDVCILRHRLDDRHNYYSRLVLDDARLEYCFVPCGGAEMGKELSVGRQAYTQVTDRIAVLAGLEEIAVVDLQPKRLAEIAFWTIQKRVCSRCPNTGALSDGCSSQQISEMIGYVGTQELV
;
A
#
# COMPACT_ATOMS: atom_id res chain seq x y z
N PRO A 1 -3.02 -2.24 -24.48
CA PRO A 1 -2.80 -3.60 -25.06
C PRO A 1 -3.95 -4.55 -24.71
N GLU A 2 -4.52 -5.26 -25.70
CA GLU A 2 -5.62 -6.24 -25.50
C GLU A 2 -5.30 -7.31 -24.43
N ALA A 3 -4.02 -7.63 -24.25
CA ALA A 3 -3.53 -8.56 -23.23
C ALA A 3 -3.73 -8.08 -21.78
N LEU A 4 -4.12 -6.82 -21.52
CA LEU A 4 -4.42 -6.33 -20.17
C LEU A 4 -5.93 -6.27 -19.87
N ARG A 5 -6.79 -6.39 -20.89
CA ARG A 5 -8.25 -6.18 -20.79
C ARG A 5 -9.01 -7.30 -20.07
N LYS A 6 -8.42 -8.49 -19.94
CA LYS A 6 -9.07 -9.66 -19.34
C LYS A 6 -8.63 -9.94 -17.90
N HIS A 7 -7.75 -9.11 -17.34
CA HIS A 7 -7.10 -9.43 -16.06
C HIS A 7 -7.49 -8.47 -14.95
N LYS A 8 -7.77 -9.06 -13.78
CA LYS A 8 -7.89 -8.30 -12.53
C LYS A 8 -6.47 -7.99 -12.05
N PHE A 9 -6.05 -6.76 -12.22
CA PHE A 9 -4.84 -6.26 -11.56
C PHE A 9 -5.10 -6.18 -10.06
N THR A 10 -4.13 -6.62 -9.28
CA THR A 10 -4.05 -6.35 -7.85
C THR A 10 -2.74 -5.61 -7.57
N ARG A 11 -2.75 -4.85 -6.49
CA ARG A 11 -1.80 -3.78 -6.21
C ARG A 11 -0.52 -4.30 -5.54
N LEU A 12 0.65 -3.82 -5.96
CA LEU A 12 1.93 -4.12 -5.29
C LEU A 12 2.57 -2.89 -4.62
N GLY A 13 2.92 -1.85 -5.40
CA GLY A 13 3.62 -0.67 -4.86
C GLY A 13 4.22 0.26 -5.92
N ILE A 14 4.92 1.32 -5.49
CA ILE A 14 5.65 2.28 -6.34
C ILE A 14 7.09 2.45 -5.83
N ASP A 15 8.07 2.33 -6.72
CA ASP A 15 9.48 2.64 -6.48
C ASP A 15 9.97 3.74 -7.43
N GLY A 16 10.19 4.94 -6.90
CA GLY A 16 10.52 6.11 -7.71
C GLY A 16 9.43 6.38 -8.74
N ARG A 17 9.80 6.35 -10.03
CA ARG A 17 8.84 6.46 -11.14
C ARG A 17 8.22 5.14 -11.59
N PHE A 18 8.58 4.00 -11.02
CA PHE A 18 8.07 2.70 -11.45
C PHE A 18 6.91 2.24 -10.57
N ALA A 19 5.76 1.95 -11.18
CA ALA A 19 4.62 1.34 -10.52
C ALA A 19 4.59 -0.17 -10.79
N TYR A 20 4.24 -0.95 -9.77
CA TYR A 20 4.21 -2.42 -9.82
C TYR A 20 2.80 -2.94 -9.56
N PHE A 21 2.41 -3.94 -10.36
CA PHE A 21 1.10 -4.56 -10.31
C PHE A 21 1.25 -6.07 -10.41
N ASN A 22 0.40 -6.82 -9.72
CA ASN A 22 0.22 -8.23 -9.99
C ASN A 22 -1.08 -8.45 -10.79
N CYS A 23 -1.16 -9.57 -11.48
CA CYS A 23 -2.21 -9.85 -12.45
C CYS A 23 -2.43 -11.35 -12.52
N GLN A 24 -3.67 -11.80 -12.31
CA GLN A 24 -4.02 -13.21 -12.47
C GLN A 24 -4.41 -13.48 -13.92
N HIS A 25 -3.77 -14.48 -14.51
CA HIS A 25 -4.02 -14.94 -15.87
C HIS A 25 -4.52 -16.38 -15.83
N GLU A 26 -5.68 -16.60 -16.42
CA GLU A 26 -6.21 -17.93 -16.70
C GLU A 26 -6.43 -18.04 -18.21
N ASP A 27 -5.62 -18.85 -18.88
CA ASP A 27 -5.84 -19.22 -20.27
C ASP A 27 -5.55 -20.71 -20.49
N GLY A 28 -5.69 -21.17 -21.74
CA GLY A 28 -5.41 -22.54 -22.13
C GLY A 28 -3.98 -23.02 -21.88
N ALA A 29 -3.06 -22.15 -21.44
CA ALA A 29 -1.69 -22.50 -21.02
C ALA A 29 -1.54 -22.72 -19.51
N GLY A 30 -2.60 -22.51 -18.71
CA GLY A 30 -2.62 -22.74 -17.26
C GLY A 30 -3.02 -21.50 -16.46
N ARG A 31 -2.98 -21.61 -15.13
CA ARG A 31 -3.19 -20.48 -14.22
C ARG A 31 -1.86 -19.90 -13.76
N ILE A 32 -1.67 -18.61 -13.96
CA ILE A 32 -0.40 -17.92 -13.73
C ILE A 32 -0.65 -16.57 -13.06
N LEU A 33 0.11 -16.30 -12.00
CA LEU A 33 0.24 -14.97 -11.43
C LEU A 33 1.42 -14.26 -12.09
N GLN A 34 1.17 -13.09 -12.66
CA GLN A 34 2.19 -12.27 -13.29
C GLN A 34 2.44 -11.01 -12.48
N VAL A 35 3.70 -10.59 -12.39
CA VAL A 35 4.10 -9.29 -11.85
C VAL A 35 4.55 -8.40 -13.00
N TRP A 36 3.99 -7.20 -13.06
CA TRP A 36 4.23 -6.20 -14.10
C TRP A 36 4.80 -4.92 -13.49
N ARG A 37 5.70 -4.28 -14.23
CA ARG A 37 6.25 -2.94 -13.98
C ARG A 37 5.76 -1.98 -15.04
N VAL A 38 5.46 -0.75 -14.65
CA VAL A 38 5.13 0.35 -15.56
C VAL A 38 5.98 1.55 -15.16
N ASP A 39 6.69 2.15 -16.11
CA ASP A 39 7.31 3.47 -15.94
C ASP A 39 6.21 4.55 -16.06
N THR A 40 5.95 5.26 -14.97
CA THR A 40 4.92 6.31 -14.88
C THR A 40 5.21 7.51 -15.78
N LEU A 41 6.43 7.64 -16.30
CA LEU A 41 6.81 8.69 -17.23
C LEU A 41 6.82 8.24 -18.69
N VAL A 42 6.77 6.94 -18.98
CA VAL A 42 6.80 6.40 -20.35
C VAL A 42 5.50 5.67 -20.66
N PRO A 43 4.64 6.22 -21.54
CA PRO A 43 3.41 5.56 -21.94
C PRO A 43 3.64 4.16 -22.52
N SER A 44 2.76 3.22 -22.17
CA SER A 44 2.82 1.82 -22.64
C SER A 44 4.10 1.04 -22.28
N SER A 45 4.87 1.50 -21.28
CA SER A 45 6.13 0.88 -20.82
C SER A 45 5.97 -0.40 -19.99
N HIS A 46 4.84 -1.11 -20.16
CA HIS A 46 4.51 -2.28 -19.36
C HIS A 46 5.52 -3.40 -19.62
N THR A 47 6.30 -3.74 -18.60
CA THR A 47 7.28 -4.82 -18.65
C THR A 47 6.86 -5.89 -17.67
N LYS A 48 6.85 -7.14 -18.12
CA LYS A 48 6.59 -8.25 -17.22
C LYS A 48 7.88 -8.67 -16.51
N ILE A 49 7.80 -8.85 -15.20
CA ILE A 49 8.97 -9.09 -14.33
C ILE A 49 9.04 -10.53 -13.84
N LEU A 50 7.88 -11.15 -13.54
CA LEU A 50 7.84 -12.50 -12.98
C LEU A 50 6.58 -13.25 -13.38
N HIS A 51 6.70 -14.57 -13.47
CA HIS A 51 5.60 -15.53 -13.59
C HIS A 51 5.66 -16.50 -12.41
N ILE A 52 4.51 -16.74 -11.77
CA ILE A 52 4.36 -17.76 -10.73
C ILE A 52 3.19 -18.67 -11.15
N PRO A 53 3.45 -19.90 -11.60
CA PRO A 53 2.39 -20.85 -11.91
C PRO A 53 1.68 -21.31 -10.64
N TYR A 54 0.38 -21.57 -10.72
CA TYR A 54 -0.39 -22.15 -9.61
C TYR A 54 -1.49 -23.08 -10.14
N THR A 55 -1.93 -24.03 -9.31
CA THR A 55 -3.03 -24.96 -9.59
C THR A 55 -4.38 -24.32 -9.29
N THR A 56 -4.62 -24.00 -8.02
CA THR A 56 -5.81 -23.31 -7.52
C THR A 56 -5.34 -22.28 -6.50
N LEU A 57 -5.78 -21.03 -6.65
CA LEU A 57 -5.41 -19.94 -5.77
C LEU A 57 -6.56 -19.64 -4.81
N SER A 58 -6.32 -19.82 -3.51
CA SER A 58 -7.29 -19.52 -2.45
C SER A 58 -7.19 -18.05 -2.05
N TYR A 59 -5.97 -17.58 -1.76
CA TYR A 59 -5.71 -16.20 -1.34
C TYR A 59 -4.37 -15.69 -1.87
N ILE A 60 -4.31 -14.38 -2.08
CA ILE A 60 -3.09 -13.65 -2.44
C ILE A 60 -3.01 -12.37 -1.62
N HIS A 61 -1.89 -12.20 -0.92
CA HIS A 61 -1.55 -10.93 -0.26
C HIS A 61 -0.21 -10.47 -0.76
N SER A 62 -0.07 -9.17 -0.98
CA SER A 62 1.15 -8.62 -1.55
C SER A 62 1.47 -7.26 -1.01
N THR A 63 2.76 -6.99 -0.87
CA THR A 63 3.28 -5.73 -0.39
C THR A 63 4.62 -5.42 -1.05
N MET A 64 5.03 -4.16 -0.97
CA MET A 64 6.31 -3.71 -1.47
C MET A 64 7.05 -2.94 -0.39
N GLY A 65 8.35 -3.19 -0.29
CA GLY A 65 9.28 -2.48 0.56
C GLY A 65 10.55 -2.13 -0.19
N ARG A 66 11.60 -1.86 0.57
CA ARG A 66 12.96 -1.68 0.05
C ARG A 66 13.87 -2.74 0.66
N ASP A 67 15.12 -2.89 0.25
CA ASP A 67 16.13 -3.65 0.99
C ASP A 67 16.99 -2.71 1.86
N GLU A 68 18.09 -3.21 2.41
CA GLU A 68 19.01 -2.44 3.27
C GLU A 68 19.74 -1.33 2.53
N VAL A 69 19.92 -1.50 1.21
CA VAL A 69 20.59 -0.55 0.31
C VAL A 69 19.58 0.29 -0.48
N GLY A 70 18.29 0.18 -0.18
CA GLY A 70 17.22 1.00 -0.73
C GLY A 70 16.56 0.48 -2.01
N ARG A 71 16.93 -0.72 -2.50
CA ARG A 71 16.35 -1.32 -3.73
C ARG A 71 14.96 -1.87 -3.47
N ALA A 72 14.07 -1.86 -4.47
CA ALA A 72 12.73 -2.40 -4.30
C ALA A 72 12.70 -3.91 -4.01
N LEU A 73 11.88 -4.28 -3.02
CA LEU A 73 11.53 -5.66 -2.68
C LEU A 73 10.02 -5.83 -2.76
N ILE A 74 9.55 -6.85 -3.47
CA ILE A 74 8.14 -7.24 -3.52
C ILE A 74 7.99 -8.56 -2.78
N TYR A 75 6.99 -8.62 -1.91
CA TYR A 75 6.59 -9.83 -1.21
C TYR A 75 5.19 -10.24 -1.67
N ILE A 76 5.03 -11.52 -2.00
CA ILE A 76 3.73 -12.10 -2.36
C ILE A 76 3.52 -13.37 -1.55
N LEU A 77 2.55 -13.33 -0.64
CA LEU A 77 2.07 -14.48 0.11
C LEU A 77 0.95 -15.15 -0.68
N LEU A 78 1.16 -16.42 -1.03
CA LEU A 78 0.25 -17.24 -1.82
C LEU A 78 -0.27 -18.41 -1.01
N TYR A 79 -1.58 -18.59 -1.05
CA TYR A 79 -2.28 -19.76 -0.53
C TYR A 79 -2.83 -20.51 -1.73
N THR A 80 -2.24 -21.66 -2.02
CA THR A 80 -2.61 -22.49 -3.16
C THR A 80 -3.07 -23.85 -2.71
N GLU A 81 -4.02 -24.46 -3.43
CA GLU A 81 -4.45 -25.83 -3.18
C GLU A 81 -3.84 -26.76 -4.24
N GLU A 82 -3.06 -27.73 -3.78
CA GLU A 82 -2.35 -28.72 -4.61
C GLU A 82 -2.69 -30.11 -4.08
N GLU A 83 -3.32 -30.97 -4.90
CA GLU A 83 -3.72 -32.34 -4.51
C GLU A 83 -4.51 -32.41 -3.18
N ALA A 84 -5.46 -31.50 -2.97
CA ALA A 84 -6.26 -31.34 -1.74
C ALA A 84 -5.46 -30.94 -0.48
N HIS A 85 -4.21 -30.50 -0.64
CA HIS A 85 -3.40 -29.93 0.44
C HIS A 85 -3.24 -28.43 0.24
N LEU A 86 -3.39 -27.68 1.32
CA LEU A 86 -3.15 -26.24 1.33
C LEU A 86 -1.64 -25.97 1.44
N ARG A 87 -1.09 -25.33 0.42
CA ARG A 87 0.31 -24.93 0.34
C ARG A 87 0.39 -23.42 0.51
N VAL A 88 1.16 -22.97 1.50
CA VAL A 88 1.40 -21.55 1.75
C VAL A 88 2.85 -21.21 1.45
N GLN A 89 3.04 -20.24 0.55
CA GLN A 89 4.35 -19.83 0.08
C GLN A 89 4.50 -18.32 0.11
N LEU A 90 5.68 -17.84 0.45
CA LEU A 90 6.03 -16.43 0.39
C LEU A 90 7.13 -16.22 -0.65
N HIS A 91 6.80 -15.46 -1.69
CA HIS A 91 7.69 -15.11 -2.78
C HIS A 91 8.35 -13.76 -2.47
N GLU A 92 9.67 -13.75 -2.35
CA GLU A 92 10.49 -12.53 -2.25
C GLU A 92 11.10 -12.24 -3.61
N ILE A 93 10.84 -11.04 -4.14
CA ILE A 93 11.27 -10.61 -5.47
C ILE A 93 12.07 -9.32 -5.31
N ARG A 94 13.38 -9.39 -5.57
CA ARG A 94 14.29 -8.25 -5.47
C ARG A 94 14.56 -7.66 -6.84
N ILE A 95 14.23 -6.38 -6.98
CA ILE A 95 14.49 -5.61 -8.20
C ILE A 95 15.89 -5.00 -8.08
N GLU A 96 16.88 -5.58 -8.76
CA GLU A 96 18.26 -5.06 -8.72
C GLU A 96 18.42 -3.78 -9.55
N SER A 97 17.77 -3.73 -10.71
CA SER A 97 17.78 -2.58 -11.62
C SER A 97 16.59 -2.70 -12.58
N ALA A 98 16.29 -1.63 -13.31
CA ALA A 98 15.23 -1.66 -14.31
C ALA A 98 15.53 -2.66 -15.46
N ASN A 99 16.79 -2.99 -15.73
CA ASN A 99 17.21 -3.72 -16.93
C ASN A 99 17.68 -5.15 -16.67
N LYS A 100 17.59 -5.62 -15.42
CA LYS A 100 17.97 -6.99 -15.05
C LYS A 100 16.76 -7.78 -14.60
N ASP A 101 16.82 -9.09 -14.83
CA ASP A 101 15.87 -10.01 -14.25
C ASP A 101 15.90 -9.91 -12.71
N PRO A 102 14.73 -9.96 -12.06
CA PRO A 102 14.67 -9.88 -10.61
C PRO A 102 15.26 -11.13 -9.98
N LEU A 103 15.87 -10.99 -8.80
CA LEU A 103 16.18 -12.15 -7.98
C LEU A 103 14.90 -12.63 -7.31
N HIS A 104 14.53 -13.88 -7.54
CA HIS A 104 13.31 -14.48 -6.99
C HIS A 104 13.67 -15.62 -6.03
N LYS A 105 13.14 -15.55 -4.81
CA LYS A 105 13.25 -16.57 -3.77
C LYS A 105 11.87 -16.95 -3.25
N VAL A 106 11.73 -18.20 -2.82
CA VAL A 106 10.48 -18.75 -2.31
C VAL A 106 10.74 -19.34 -0.93
N PHE A 107 9.95 -18.91 0.04
CA PHE A 107 9.91 -19.45 1.39
C PHE A 107 8.66 -20.30 1.54
N ASN A 108 8.79 -21.50 2.11
CA ASN A 108 7.64 -22.36 2.41
C ASN A 108 7.28 -22.26 3.89
N LEU A 109 6.01 -22.46 4.23
CA LEU A 109 5.59 -22.46 5.63
C LEU A 109 6.34 -23.56 6.41
N GLY A 110 6.89 -23.19 7.56
CA GLY A 110 7.55 -24.10 8.49
C GLY A 110 6.56 -25.05 9.20
N PRO A 111 7.05 -26.12 9.84
CA PRO A 111 6.20 -27.03 10.59
C PRO A 111 5.62 -26.40 11.88
N PRO A 112 4.42 -26.82 12.33
CA PRO A 112 3.52 -27.78 11.68
C PRO A 112 2.74 -27.12 10.53
N ALA A 113 2.87 -27.67 9.32
CA ALA A 113 2.17 -27.18 8.12
C ALA A 113 0.78 -27.84 7.97
N ASP A 114 0.07 -28.04 9.08
CA ASP A 114 -1.29 -28.58 9.11
C ASP A 114 -2.30 -27.50 9.55
N LEU A 115 -3.59 -27.83 9.59
CA LEU A 115 -4.66 -26.92 9.97
C LEU A 115 -4.56 -26.38 11.41
N SER A 116 -3.63 -26.89 12.24
CA SER A 116 -3.36 -26.32 13.57
C SER A 116 -2.46 -25.08 13.52
N HIS A 117 -1.85 -24.78 12.36
CA HIS A 117 -0.99 -23.61 12.22
C HIS A 117 -1.78 -22.31 12.44
N PRO A 118 -1.27 -21.37 13.27
CA PRO A 118 -1.93 -20.10 13.63
C PRO A 118 -2.50 -19.29 12.44
N ILE A 119 -1.80 -19.35 11.31
CA ILE A 119 -2.23 -18.73 10.06
C ILE A 119 -3.64 -19.14 9.62
N PHE A 120 -4.10 -20.36 9.94
CA PHE A 120 -5.42 -20.85 9.57
C PHE A 120 -6.52 -20.42 10.55
N ASN A 121 -6.15 -19.91 11.73
CA ASN A 121 -7.05 -19.21 12.65
C ASN A 121 -7.15 -17.71 12.32
N THR A 122 -6.26 -17.21 11.45
CA THR A 122 -6.31 -15.84 10.97
C THR A 122 -7.50 -15.68 10.01
N PRO A 123 -8.32 -14.61 10.12
CA PRO A 123 -9.26 -14.23 9.08
C PRO A 123 -8.49 -13.71 7.83
N ILE A 124 -7.79 -14.62 7.15
CA ILE A 124 -6.88 -14.35 6.01
C ILE A 124 -7.60 -13.53 4.93
N HIS A 125 -8.90 -13.75 4.74
CA HIS A 125 -9.71 -13.03 3.76
C HIS A 125 -9.68 -11.49 3.92
N ASN A 126 -9.47 -10.95 5.13
CA ASN A 126 -9.36 -9.52 5.40
C ASN A 126 -7.93 -9.08 5.76
N ALA A 127 -6.99 -10.02 5.81
CA ALA A 127 -5.63 -9.73 6.21
C ALA A 127 -4.92 -8.84 5.17
N THR A 128 -4.19 -7.85 5.66
CA THR A 128 -3.30 -7.03 4.84
C THR A 128 -1.87 -7.40 5.15
N LEU A 129 -1.09 -7.74 4.11
CA LEU A 129 0.34 -7.96 4.22
C LEU A 129 1.06 -6.61 4.19
N GLY A 130 2.01 -6.42 5.10
CA GLY A 130 2.88 -5.26 5.15
C GLY A 130 4.33 -5.67 5.38
N VAL A 131 5.22 -4.71 5.12
CA VAL A 131 6.65 -4.86 5.35
C VAL A 131 7.16 -3.64 6.11
N GLY A 132 7.99 -3.90 7.10
CA GLY A 132 8.65 -2.87 7.89
C GLY A 132 9.44 -1.88 7.06
N GLN A 133 9.38 -0.63 7.48
CA GLN A 133 10.39 0.36 7.12
C GLN A 133 11.73 -0.03 7.74
N ARG A 134 12.81 0.49 7.15
CA ARG A 134 14.22 0.19 7.47
C ARG A 134 14.43 -0.01 8.98
N GLU A 135 14.83 -1.21 9.40
CA GLU A 135 15.24 -1.42 10.79
C GLU A 135 16.48 -0.56 11.07
N SER A 136 16.55 0.02 12.27
CA SER A 136 17.62 0.94 12.69
C SER A 136 19.01 0.31 12.69
N ARG A 137 19.10 -1.01 12.48
CA ARG A 137 20.34 -1.78 12.34
C ARG A 137 20.54 -2.23 10.89
N PRO A 138 21.66 -1.83 10.24
CA PRO A 138 22.08 -2.44 8.98
C PRO A 138 22.22 -3.96 9.14
N GLY A 139 21.74 -4.76 8.18
CA GLY A 139 21.83 -6.23 8.22
C GLY A 139 20.69 -6.95 8.95
N ALA A 140 19.76 -6.25 9.61
CA ALA A 140 18.65 -6.89 10.29
C ALA A 140 17.54 -7.28 9.28
N PRO A 141 17.05 -8.54 9.31
CA PRO A 141 16.04 -9.01 8.37
C PRO A 141 14.75 -8.22 8.56
N ARG A 142 14.21 -7.66 7.46
CA ARG A 142 12.99 -6.86 7.54
C ARG A 142 11.84 -7.65 8.15
N THR A 143 11.22 -7.05 9.16
CA THR A 143 9.98 -7.55 9.73
C THR A 143 8.83 -7.50 8.71
N LEU A 144 8.35 -8.67 8.29
CA LEU A 144 7.09 -8.82 7.57
C LEU A 144 5.96 -9.00 8.56
N PHE A 145 4.76 -8.52 8.22
CA PHE A 145 3.62 -8.64 9.10
C PHE A 145 2.30 -8.73 8.37
N MET A 146 1.31 -9.28 9.04
CA MET A 146 -0.09 -9.26 8.64
C MET A 146 -0.94 -8.63 9.73
N TYR A 147 -2.06 -8.02 9.35
CA TYR A 147 -3.05 -7.53 10.31
C TYR A 147 -4.44 -7.54 9.67
N ASP A 148 -5.48 -7.59 10.49
CA ASP A 148 -6.85 -7.44 10.00
C ASP A 148 -7.21 -5.95 9.92
N GLY A 149 -7.19 -5.41 8.69
CA GLY A 149 -7.54 -4.02 8.42
C GLY A 149 -9.03 -3.73 8.49
N SER A 150 -9.89 -4.71 8.78
CA SER A 150 -11.35 -4.55 8.88
C SER A 150 -11.85 -4.28 10.31
N ILE A 151 -10.97 -4.33 11.32
CA ILE A 151 -11.38 -4.20 12.72
C ILE A 151 -11.55 -2.73 13.12
N VAL A 152 -12.80 -2.27 13.13
CA VAL A 152 -13.19 -0.90 13.55
C VAL A 152 -13.29 -0.74 15.07
N GLN A 153 -13.58 -1.81 15.80
CA GLN A 153 -13.73 -1.83 17.26
C GLN A 153 -13.09 -3.09 17.83
N GLY A 154 -12.51 -2.98 19.02
CA GLY A 154 -11.75 -4.07 19.64
C GLY A 154 -10.27 -4.10 19.25
N ASP A 155 -9.58 -5.10 19.79
CA ASP A 155 -8.17 -5.40 19.53
C ASP A 155 -7.98 -5.76 18.05
N ILE A 156 -6.90 -5.29 17.44
CA ILE A 156 -6.56 -5.58 16.06
C ILE A 156 -5.64 -6.80 16.06
N PRO A 157 -6.05 -7.93 15.46
CA PRO A 157 -5.17 -9.06 15.26
C PRO A 157 -3.94 -8.65 14.44
N TYR A 158 -2.76 -9.05 14.90
CA TYR A 158 -1.48 -8.73 14.28
C TYR A 158 -0.61 -9.98 14.26
N TRP A 159 0.11 -10.20 13.17
CA TRP A 159 0.97 -11.36 13.01
C TRP A 159 2.32 -10.95 12.48
N ARG A 160 3.40 -11.41 13.11
CA ARG A 160 4.77 -11.25 12.60
C ARG A 160 5.10 -12.46 11.72
N ILE A 161 5.62 -12.21 10.52
CA ILE A 161 6.13 -13.25 9.63
C ILE A 161 7.65 -13.26 9.75
N LEU A 162 8.20 -14.38 10.22
CA LEU A 162 9.63 -14.57 10.41
C LEU A 162 10.20 -15.39 9.27
N LEU A 163 11.22 -14.86 8.59
CA LEU A 163 11.89 -15.53 7.47
C LEU A 163 13.17 -16.20 7.93
N ASP A 164 13.26 -17.52 7.75
CA ASP A 164 14.49 -18.29 7.85
C ASP A 164 15.11 -18.42 6.45
N ARG A 165 16.20 -17.67 6.24
CA ARG A 165 16.93 -17.61 4.97
C ARG A 165 17.90 -18.77 4.77
N ASP A 166 18.22 -19.53 5.82
CA ASP A 166 19.09 -20.70 5.73
C ASP A 166 18.28 -21.91 5.27
N SER A 167 17.09 -22.11 5.85
CA SER A 167 16.21 -23.22 5.49
C SER A 167 15.16 -22.90 4.42
N TRP A 168 15.06 -21.63 3.99
CA TRP A 168 14.03 -21.13 3.08
C TRP A 168 12.62 -21.45 3.57
N LYS A 169 12.41 -21.27 4.87
CA LYS A 169 11.12 -21.43 5.53
C LYS A 169 10.67 -20.12 6.16
N PHE A 170 9.39 -20.01 6.46
CA PHE A 170 8.87 -18.94 7.28
C PHE A 170 7.91 -19.46 8.35
N SER A 171 7.84 -18.77 9.48
CA SER A 171 6.87 -19.01 10.54
C SER A 171 6.06 -17.73 10.80
N ILE A 172 4.97 -17.88 11.55
CA ILE A 172 4.11 -16.76 11.95
C ILE A 172 3.93 -16.77 13.45
N GLU A 173 4.13 -15.60 14.06
CA GLU A 173 3.87 -15.36 15.47
C GLU A 173 2.63 -14.47 15.62
N GLU A 174 1.68 -14.90 16.44
CA GLU A 174 0.47 -14.14 16.74
C GLU A 174 0.73 -13.07 17.80
N ASP A 175 0.10 -11.93 17.62
CA ASP A 175 0.12 -10.80 18.53
C ASP A 175 -1.19 -9.99 18.36
N THR A 176 -1.37 -8.94 19.15
CA THR A 176 -2.54 -8.07 19.06
C THR A 176 -2.17 -6.63 19.32
N VAL A 177 -2.78 -5.69 18.59
CA VAL A 177 -2.75 -4.28 18.97
C VAL A 177 -4.00 -4.04 19.82
N PRO A 178 -3.85 -3.58 21.08
CA PRO A 178 -4.99 -3.40 21.96
C PRO A 178 -5.97 -2.38 21.39
N ALA A 179 -7.25 -2.50 21.74
CA ALA A 179 -8.25 -1.49 21.45
C ALA A 179 -7.83 -0.13 22.04
N VAL A 180 -8.21 0.96 21.36
CA VAL A 180 -8.21 2.29 21.96
C VAL A 180 -9.20 2.25 23.13
N ASP A 181 -8.69 2.31 24.36
CA ASP A 181 -9.51 2.47 25.56
C ASP A 181 -9.53 3.97 25.93
N PRO A 182 -10.63 4.70 25.65
CA PRO A 182 -10.66 6.13 25.89
C PRO A 182 -10.62 6.50 27.38
N VAL A 183 -10.90 5.54 28.29
CA VAL A 183 -10.76 5.72 29.75
C VAL A 183 -9.27 5.72 30.14
N ARG A 184 -8.45 4.90 29.48
CA ARG A 184 -6.99 4.85 29.72
C ARG A 184 -6.23 6.02 29.12
N VAL A 185 -6.75 6.64 28.06
CA VAL A 185 -6.11 7.76 27.36
C VAL A 185 -6.46 9.13 28.00
N GLY A 186 -6.94 9.13 29.25
CA GLY A 186 -7.14 10.34 30.06
C GLY A 186 -8.40 11.14 29.74
N GLY A 187 -9.34 10.59 28.97
CA GLY A 187 -10.61 11.24 28.66
C GLY A 187 -11.69 10.91 29.70
N HIS A 188 -12.30 11.92 30.29
CA HIS A 188 -13.64 11.76 30.86
C HIS A 188 -14.59 11.59 29.67
N ILE A 189 -15.10 10.38 29.44
CA ILE A 189 -16.05 10.09 28.37
C ILE A 189 -17.44 10.46 28.90
N PRO A 190 -18.13 11.48 28.35
CA PRO A 190 -19.55 11.67 28.64
C PRO A 190 -20.31 10.44 28.13
N ASP A 191 -21.25 9.92 28.94
CA ASP A 191 -22.03 8.71 28.66
C ASP A 191 -22.78 8.74 27.30
N ASP A 192 -22.92 9.93 26.73
CA ASP A 192 -23.73 10.26 25.57
C ASP A 192 -22.94 10.20 24.24
N ILE A 193 -21.61 10.05 24.29
CA ILE A 193 -20.76 10.02 23.09
C ILE A 193 -20.53 8.55 22.68
N PRO A 194 -21.04 8.09 21.52
CA PRO A 194 -20.90 6.69 21.11
C PRO A 194 -19.43 6.35 20.89
N ARG A 195 -18.83 5.61 21.84
CA ARG A 195 -17.48 4.99 21.82
C ARG A 195 -16.79 5.12 20.46
N MET A 196 -16.07 6.23 20.28
CA MET A 196 -15.83 6.84 18.97
C MET A 196 -14.55 6.35 18.29
N VAL A 197 -14.66 5.35 17.42
CA VAL A 197 -13.77 5.14 16.27
C VAL A 197 -14.65 4.65 15.11
N SER A 198 -14.77 5.44 14.03
CA SER A 198 -15.66 5.12 12.90
C SER A 198 -14.92 4.74 11.60
N ARG A 199 -13.61 4.55 11.68
CA ARG A 199 -12.74 4.25 10.53
C ARG A 199 -11.79 3.11 10.87
N PHE A 200 -11.50 2.30 9.86
CA PHE A 200 -10.51 1.23 9.93
C PHE A 200 -9.13 1.75 10.39
N PRO A 201 -8.34 0.92 11.09
CA PRO A 201 -7.00 1.28 11.51
C PRO A 201 -6.10 1.54 10.30
N VAL A 202 -5.30 2.59 10.39
CA VAL A 202 -4.32 2.98 9.38
C VAL A 202 -2.94 2.62 9.90
N VAL A 203 -2.24 1.71 9.23
CA VAL A 203 -0.88 1.31 9.64
C VAL A 203 0.12 2.31 9.08
N ILE A 204 0.75 3.08 9.96
CA ILE A 204 1.80 4.05 9.59
C ILE A 204 3.13 3.31 9.41
N ASP A 205 3.49 2.47 10.38
CA ASP A 205 4.70 1.64 10.31
C ASP A 205 4.44 0.35 11.06
N GLY A 206 4.09 -0.72 10.33
CA GLY A 206 3.73 -1.96 11.01
C GLY A 206 4.93 -2.66 11.67
N ALA A 207 6.17 -2.47 11.23
CA ALA A 207 7.31 -3.07 11.93
C ALA A 207 7.51 -2.46 13.32
N LYS A 208 7.30 -1.16 13.46
CA LYS A 208 7.25 -0.47 14.77
C LYS A 208 5.90 -0.58 15.46
N ARG A 209 5.01 -1.41 14.91
CA ARG A 209 3.60 -1.53 15.31
C ARG A 209 2.98 -0.17 15.57
N ARG A 210 3.11 0.76 14.61
CA ARG A 210 2.57 2.10 14.69
C ARG A 210 1.26 2.19 13.93
N PHE A 211 0.15 2.29 14.67
CA PHE A 211 -1.21 2.31 14.14
C PHE A 211 -1.88 3.64 14.41
N LEU A 212 -2.72 4.10 13.50
CA LEU A 212 -3.49 5.32 13.59
C LEU A 212 -4.99 5.01 13.56
N ARG A 213 -5.74 5.65 14.45
CA ARG A 213 -7.21 5.63 14.47
C ARG A 213 -7.74 7.06 14.56
N PHE A 214 -8.87 7.28 13.89
CA PHE A 214 -9.56 8.57 13.89
C PHE A 214 -10.61 8.58 15.01
N GLY A 215 -10.47 9.52 15.93
CA GLY A 215 -11.52 9.87 16.86
C GLY A 215 -12.57 10.74 16.19
N LEU A 216 -13.81 10.63 16.64
CA LEU A 216 -14.87 11.56 16.23
C LEU A 216 -14.89 12.83 17.12
N ASP A 217 -13.97 12.92 18.09
CA ASP A 217 -13.67 14.05 18.97
C ASP A 217 -12.62 15.01 18.38
N GLN A 218 -12.39 14.97 17.06
CA GLN A 218 -11.33 15.70 16.35
C GLN A 218 -9.91 15.36 16.80
N ARG A 219 -9.70 14.22 17.46
CA ARG A 219 -8.37 13.72 17.81
C ARG A 219 -7.95 12.56 16.91
N LEU A 220 -6.65 12.45 16.70
CA LEU A 220 -6.05 11.25 16.14
C LEU A 220 -5.41 10.44 17.26
N TYR A 221 -5.60 9.13 17.25
CA TYR A 221 -4.98 8.23 18.21
C TYR A 221 -3.90 7.44 17.51
N VAL A 222 -2.66 7.54 17.99
CA VAL A 222 -1.51 6.81 17.46
C VAL A 222 -1.03 5.80 18.49
N PHE A 223 -1.13 4.52 18.16
CA PHE A 223 -0.49 3.44 18.92
C PHE A 223 1.00 3.40 18.58
N THR A 224 1.85 3.25 19.59
CA THR A 224 3.29 3.02 19.42
C THR A 224 3.86 2.18 20.56
N GLU A 225 4.86 1.37 20.25
CA GLU A 225 5.65 0.64 21.25
C GLU A 225 6.89 1.43 21.73
N ASP A 226 7.32 2.44 20.96
CA ASP A 226 8.63 3.08 21.11
C ASP A 226 8.73 3.98 22.36
N ARG A 227 7.61 4.50 22.87
CA ARG A 227 7.62 5.44 24.03
C ARG A 227 7.68 4.77 25.40
N GLY A 228 7.71 3.44 25.47
CA GLY A 228 7.84 2.70 26.73
C GLY A 228 9.27 2.60 27.30
N ALA A 229 10.28 3.21 26.66
CA ALA A 229 11.70 3.00 26.97
C ALA A 229 12.44 4.24 27.52
N GLU A 230 11.73 5.28 27.97
CA GLU A 230 12.35 6.40 28.72
C GLU A 230 12.19 6.18 30.23
N GLY A 231 13.02 5.29 30.77
CA GLY A 231 13.16 5.00 32.20
C GLY A 231 13.80 3.64 32.43
N ASP A 232 14.49 3.45 33.56
CA ASP A 232 15.15 2.19 33.98
C ASP A 232 14.17 1.00 34.22
N GLY A 233 12.97 1.05 33.64
CA GLY A 233 12.00 -0.02 33.65
C GLY A 233 12.17 -0.93 32.43
N GLU A 234 12.02 -2.24 32.66
CA GLU A 234 11.87 -3.23 31.59
C GLU A 234 10.86 -2.75 30.53
N PRO A 235 11.17 -2.86 29.23
CA PRO A 235 10.26 -2.46 28.16
C PRO A 235 8.94 -3.21 28.33
N THR A 236 7.87 -2.48 28.67
CA THR A 236 6.56 -3.11 28.79
C THR A 236 6.08 -3.49 27.40
N SER A 237 5.81 -4.78 27.20
CA SER A 237 5.37 -5.39 25.94
C SER A 237 3.97 -4.96 25.45
N ARG A 238 3.44 -3.82 25.93
CA ARG A 238 2.03 -3.47 25.76
C ARG A 238 1.75 -2.28 24.85
N GLY A 239 2.73 -1.40 24.59
CA GLY A 239 2.51 -0.18 23.81
C GLY A 239 1.38 0.70 24.35
N GLU A 240 1.24 1.92 23.83
CA GLU A 240 0.19 2.84 24.28
C GLU A 240 -0.44 3.59 23.12
N TRP A 241 -1.73 3.90 23.25
CA TRP A 241 -2.43 4.82 22.36
C TRP A 241 -2.26 6.25 22.84
N ILE A 242 -1.68 7.09 22.00
CA ILE A 242 -1.36 8.48 22.31
C ILE A 242 -2.32 9.38 21.51
N PRO A 243 -3.02 10.32 22.16
CA PRO A 243 -3.89 11.26 21.48
C PRO A 243 -3.05 12.39 20.85
N TYR A 244 -3.42 12.79 19.64
CA TYR A 244 -2.86 13.91 18.91
C TYR A 244 -3.99 14.90 18.67
N ASP A 245 -3.77 16.15 19.08
CA ASP A 245 -4.72 17.24 18.91
C ASP A 245 -4.60 17.88 17.51
N GLU A 246 -5.69 18.48 17.05
CA GLU A 246 -5.71 19.18 15.77
C GLU A 246 -4.86 20.45 15.83
N ARG A 247 -3.94 20.62 14.87
CA ARG A 247 -3.17 21.86 14.73
C ARG A 247 -4.07 22.97 14.18
N SER A 248 -3.85 24.20 14.64
CA SER A 248 -4.73 25.36 14.32
C SER A 248 -4.80 25.75 12.85
N ASP A 249 -3.83 25.33 12.04
CA ASP A 249 -3.74 25.59 10.59
C ASP A 249 -4.19 24.39 9.75
N ASN A 250 -4.93 23.45 10.36
CA ASN A 250 -5.46 22.30 9.64
C ASN A 250 -6.64 22.70 8.74
N ASP A 251 -6.48 22.53 7.43
CA ASP A 251 -7.50 22.89 6.43
C ASP A 251 -8.61 21.83 6.28
N GLN A 252 -8.48 20.65 6.92
CA GLN A 252 -9.40 19.52 6.76
C GLN A 252 -10.02 19.07 8.09
N ASN A 253 -11.34 19.15 8.19
CA ASN A 253 -12.07 18.79 9.40
C ASN A 253 -12.30 17.26 9.51
N LEU A 254 -11.88 16.63 10.63
CA LEU A 254 -12.06 15.17 10.81
C LEU A 254 -13.54 14.79 10.93
N VAL A 255 -14.40 15.63 11.47
CA VAL A 255 -15.85 15.35 11.52
C VAL A 255 -16.43 15.25 10.11
N ASP A 256 -15.95 16.01 9.13
CA ASP A 256 -16.39 15.85 7.74
C ASP A 256 -15.84 14.56 7.12
N ILE A 257 -14.59 14.21 7.45
CA ILE A 257 -13.93 12.99 6.98
C ILE A 257 -14.60 11.74 7.58
N CYS A 258 -14.93 11.76 8.87
CA CYS A 258 -15.45 10.63 9.65
C CYS A 258 -16.98 10.57 9.66
N GLY A 259 -17.65 11.72 9.62
CA GLY A 259 -19.10 11.89 9.72
C GLY A 259 -19.85 11.81 8.40
N SER A 260 -19.16 11.64 7.26
CA SER A 260 -19.81 11.40 5.96
C SER A 260 -20.66 10.11 6.02
N ARG A 261 -21.95 10.22 6.33
CA ARG A 261 -22.93 9.10 6.42
C ARG A 261 -23.09 8.28 5.13
N GLN A 262 -22.43 8.69 4.04
CA GLN A 262 -22.25 7.89 2.82
C GLN A 262 -21.23 6.76 2.97
N LEU A 263 -20.70 6.54 4.18
CA LEU A 263 -20.08 5.29 4.61
C LEU A 263 -21.08 4.14 4.61
N ARG A 264 -21.61 3.79 3.44
CA ARG A 264 -21.77 2.37 3.17
C ARG A 264 -20.40 1.90 2.73
N GLU A 265 -19.50 1.77 3.71
CA GLU A 265 -18.42 0.78 3.61
C GLU A 265 -19.12 -0.49 3.17
N THR A 266 -18.90 -0.87 1.92
CA THR A 266 -19.76 -1.87 1.32
C THR A 266 -19.23 -3.19 1.84
N TYR A 267 -19.91 -3.70 2.85
CA TYR A 267 -19.75 -5.07 3.24
C TYR A 267 -20.33 -5.93 2.11
N SER A 268 -19.58 -6.89 1.58
CA SER A 268 -20.12 -7.92 0.70
C SER A 268 -21.27 -8.65 1.42
N SER A 269 -22.05 -9.46 0.70
CA SER A 269 -23.14 -10.26 1.28
C SER A 269 -22.72 -11.19 2.43
N HIS A 270 -21.41 -11.34 2.68
CA HIS A 270 -20.81 -12.13 3.74
C HIS A 270 -20.13 -11.28 4.83
N GLY A 271 -20.34 -9.95 4.85
CA GLY A 271 -19.71 -9.07 5.83
C GLY A 271 -18.26 -8.67 5.50
N HIS A 272 -17.81 -8.75 4.24
CA HIS A 272 -16.41 -8.44 3.85
C HIS A 272 -16.24 -7.01 3.35
N ARG A 273 -15.09 -6.36 3.57
CA ARG A 273 -14.77 -5.12 2.84
C ARG A 273 -14.82 -5.36 1.32
N ALA A 274 -15.75 -4.75 0.61
CA ALA A 274 -15.55 -4.47 -0.81
C ALA A 274 -14.49 -3.38 -0.88
N THR A 275 -13.23 -3.77 -1.06
CA THR A 275 -12.07 -2.88 -1.17
C THR A 275 -12.24 -1.82 -2.27
N ALA A 276 -13.20 -2.02 -3.17
CA ALA A 276 -13.41 -1.28 -4.41
C ALA A 276 -14.72 -0.45 -4.44
N ILE A 277 -15.13 0.18 -3.34
CA ILE A 277 -16.02 1.35 -3.41
C ILE A 277 -15.32 2.48 -2.66
N GLU A 278 -14.58 3.29 -3.41
CA GLU A 278 -13.88 4.42 -2.85
C GLU A 278 -14.88 5.52 -2.49
N SER A 279 -14.92 5.88 -1.22
CA SER A 279 -15.82 6.90 -0.68
C SER A 279 -15.35 8.32 -1.07
N LYS A 280 -16.09 9.34 -0.61
CA LYS A 280 -15.69 10.75 -0.74
C LYS A 280 -14.27 11.01 -0.19
N TYR A 281 -13.85 10.24 0.81
CA TYR A 281 -12.56 10.34 1.48
C TYR A 281 -11.86 8.99 1.55
N ALA A 282 -10.74 8.84 0.86
CA ALA A 282 -9.95 7.61 0.88
C ALA A 282 -8.54 7.89 1.43
N LEU A 283 -8.09 7.04 2.36
CA LEU A 283 -6.73 7.12 2.91
C LEU A 283 -5.83 6.07 2.27
N PHE A 284 -4.65 6.51 1.86
CA PHE A 284 -3.63 5.68 1.25
C PHE A 284 -2.35 5.82 2.06
N VAL A 285 -1.76 4.69 2.45
CA VAL A 285 -0.48 4.66 3.15
C VAL A 285 0.56 3.96 2.30
N ASN A 286 1.76 4.52 2.31
CA ASN A 286 2.96 3.91 1.78
C ASN A 286 4.14 4.30 2.68
N GLY A 287 4.50 3.43 3.62
CA GLY A 287 5.49 3.78 4.64
C GLY A 287 5.03 4.91 5.53
N ASP A 288 5.92 5.87 5.78
CA ASP A 288 5.69 7.09 6.57
C ASP A 288 4.77 8.11 5.89
N VAL A 289 4.33 7.84 4.66
CA VAL A 289 3.45 8.72 3.91
C VAL A 289 2.01 8.24 4.05
N CYS A 290 1.16 9.09 4.63
CA CYS A 290 -0.28 8.92 4.65
C CYS A 290 -0.93 10.05 3.86
N ILE A 291 -1.62 9.70 2.76
CA ILE A 291 -2.31 10.63 1.88
C ILE A 291 -3.82 10.42 2.00
N LEU A 292 -4.52 11.48 2.37
CA LEU A 292 -5.96 11.62 2.24
C LEU A 292 -6.29 12.09 0.83
N ARG A 293 -7.11 11.32 0.11
CA ARG A 293 -7.79 11.78 -1.09
C ARG A 293 -9.20 12.23 -0.75
N HIS A 294 -9.50 13.48 -1.04
CA HIS A 294 -10.82 14.06 -0.97
C HIS A 294 -11.40 14.25 -2.39
N ARG A 295 -12.62 13.79 -2.58
CA ARG A 295 -13.35 13.89 -3.83
C ARG A 295 -14.52 14.88 -3.70
N LEU A 296 -14.53 15.92 -4.53
CA LEU A 296 -15.64 16.90 -4.54
C LEU A 296 -16.82 16.46 -5.42
N ASP A 297 -16.53 15.84 -6.56
CA ASP A 297 -17.49 15.26 -7.51
C ASP A 297 -16.89 13.99 -8.15
N ASP A 298 -17.50 13.41 -9.17
CA ASP A 298 -16.96 12.17 -9.75
C ASP A 298 -15.59 12.33 -10.43
N ARG A 299 -15.12 13.56 -10.70
CA ARG A 299 -13.95 13.82 -11.53
C ARG A 299 -12.80 14.47 -10.78
N HIS A 300 -13.07 15.34 -9.81
CA HIS A 300 -12.06 16.10 -9.10
C HIS A 300 -11.58 15.38 -7.84
N ASN A 301 -10.31 15.01 -7.87
CA ASN A 301 -9.61 14.37 -6.75
C ASN A 301 -8.57 15.34 -6.21
N TYR A 302 -8.64 15.63 -4.92
CA TYR A 302 -7.66 16.42 -4.16
C TYR A 302 -6.92 15.51 -3.20
N TYR A 303 -5.65 15.79 -2.97
CA TYR A 303 -4.78 14.98 -2.14
C TYR A 303 -4.18 15.88 -1.05
N SER A 304 -4.20 15.40 0.19
CA SER A 304 -3.59 16.05 1.35
C SER A 304 -2.74 15.04 2.10
N ARG A 305 -1.54 15.44 2.51
CA ARG A 305 -0.65 14.63 3.34
C ARG A 305 -1.03 14.82 4.81
N LEU A 306 -1.26 13.72 5.52
CA LEU A 306 -1.30 13.74 6.98
C LEU A 306 0.13 13.95 7.51
N VAL A 307 0.30 14.98 8.33
CA VAL A 307 1.54 15.27 9.05
C VAL A 307 1.27 15.06 10.54
N LEU A 308 2.10 14.24 11.17
CA LEU A 308 2.09 14.01 12.61
C LEU A 308 3.32 14.72 13.21
N ASP A 309 3.09 15.62 14.16
CA ASP A 309 4.13 16.22 14.99
C ASP A 309 4.20 15.45 16.31
N ASP A 310 5.09 14.45 16.35
CA ASP A 310 5.26 13.60 17.52
C ASP A 310 5.77 14.40 18.74
N ALA A 311 6.48 15.51 18.53
CA ALA A 311 7.03 16.32 19.62
C ALA A 311 5.96 17.13 20.34
N ARG A 312 4.98 17.66 19.57
CA ARG A 312 3.86 18.44 20.11
C ARG A 312 2.59 17.63 20.35
N LEU A 313 2.53 16.40 19.83
CA LEU A 313 1.32 15.58 19.78
C LEU A 313 0.21 16.31 19.01
N GLU A 314 0.56 16.85 17.85
CA GLU A 314 -0.36 17.57 16.97
C GLU A 314 -0.43 16.89 15.60
N TYR A 315 -1.56 17.04 14.91
CA TYR A 315 -1.70 16.60 13.52
C TYR A 315 -2.29 17.69 12.62
N CYS A 316 -2.02 17.59 11.31
CA CYS A 316 -2.71 18.39 10.30
C CYS A 316 -2.70 17.69 8.94
N PHE A 317 -3.57 18.14 8.04
CA PHE A 317 -3.55 17.78 6.63
C PHE A 317 -3.02 18.93 5.79
N VAL A 318 -1.94 18.69 5.07
CA VAL A 318 -1.34 19.67 4.17
C VAL A 318 -1.72 19.31 2.72
N PRO A 319 -2.41 20.19 1.98
CA PRO A 319 -2.70 19.97 0.57
C PRO A 319 -1.43 19.72 -0.24
N CYS A 320 -1.41 18.67 -1.06
CA CYS A 320 -0.22 18.29 -1.83
C CYS A 320 -0.48 18.12 -3.33
N GLY A 321 -1.73 17.94 -3.76
CA GLY A 321 -2.02 17.87 -5.19
C GLY A 321 -3.50 17.77 -5.52
N GLY A 322 -3.79 17.82 -6.80
CA GLY A 322 -5.15 17.65 -7.30
C GLY A 322 -5.16 17.32 -8.79
N ALA A 323 -6.16 16.56 -9.22
CA ALA A 323 -6.34 16.21 -10.62
C ALA A 323 -7.83 16.04 -10.96
N GLU A 324 -8.19 16.51 -12.14
CA GLU A 324 -9.44 16.15 -12.81
C GLU A 324 -9.22 14.85 -13.59
N MET A 325 -10.03 13.85 -13.29
CA MET A 325 -9.98 12.54 -13.94
C MET A 325 -11.01 12.45 -15.06
N GLY A 326 -10.62 11.75 -16.13
CA GLY A 326 -11.54 11.34 -17.19
C GLY A 326 -12.62 10.40 -16.64
N LYS A 327 -13.77 10.32 -17.31
CA LYS A 327 -14.89 9.50 -16.82
C LYS A 327 -14.56 7.99 -16.72
N GLU A 328 -13.67 7.51 -17.57
CA GLU A 328 -13.20 6.11 -17.60
C GLU A 328 -12.39 5.75 -16.34
N LEU A 329 -11.66 6.72 -15.79
CA LEU A 329 -10.92 6.64 -14.52
C LEU A 329 -11.72 7.19 -13.33
N SER A 330 -12.87 7.82 -13.60
CA SER A 330 -13.80 8.31 -12.59
C SER A 330 -14.57 7.16 -11.96
N VAL A 331 -14.77 7.25 -10.65
CA VAL A 331 -15.20 6.16 -9.76
C VAL A 331 -16.50 5.47 -10.24
N GLY A 332 -16.49 4.14 -10.18
CA GLY A 332 -17.60 3.25 -10.58
C GLY A 332 -17.11 1.96 -11.25
N ARG A 333 -15.89 1.97 -11.78
CA ARG A 333 -15.19 0.83 -12.39
C ARG A 333 -13.80 0.68 -11.75
N GLN A 334 -13.65 -0.26 -10.82
CA GLN A 334 -12.41 -0.78 -10.22
C GLN A 334 -11.10 -0.02 -10.60
N ALA A 335 -10.86 1.13 -9.98
CA ALA A 335 -9.57 1.84 -10.07
C ALA A 335 -8.79 1.62 -8.77
N TYR A 336 -7.50 1.32 -8.87
CA TYR A 336 -6.59 1.17 -7.74
C TYR A 336 -5.71 2.40 -7.60
N THR A 337 -5.76 3.04 -6.43
CA THR A 337 -4.88 4.16 -6.13
C THR A 337 -3.66 3.71 -5.30
N GLN A 338 -2.49 4.18 -5.72
CA GLN A 338 -1.23 4.09 -4.99
C GLN A 338 -0.63 5.47 -4.82
N VAL A 339 0.09 5.67 -3.73
CA VAL A 339 0.69 6.96 -3.39
C VAL A 339 2.14 6.75 -2.96
N THR A 340 2.94 7.76 -3.21
CA THR A 340 4.23 8.02 -2.57
C THR A 340 4.16 9.42 -1.98
N ASP A 341 5.25 9.93 -1.43
CA ASP A 341 5.36 11.34 -1.06
C ASP A 341 5.32 12.30 -2.26
N ARG A 342 5.60 11.81 -3.48
CA ARG A 342 5.74 12.63 -4.70
C ARG A 342 4.63 12.47 -5.72
N ILE A 343 4.07 11.28 -5.87
CA ILE A 343 3.06 10.98 -6.90
C ILE A 343 1.94 10.09 -6.35
N ALA A 344 0.74 10.24 -6.92
CA ALA A 344 -0.33 9.26 -6.83
C ALA A 344 -0.54 8.61 -8.21
N VAL A 345 -0.62 7.28 -8.25
CA VAL A 345 -0.89 6.50 -9.47
C VAL A 345 -2.26 5.87 -9.31
N LEU A 346 -3.17 6.17 -10.23
CA LEU A 346 -4.49 5.54 -10.32
C LEU A 346 -4.48 4.62 -11.53
N ALA A 347 -4.64 3.33 -11.30
CA ALA A 347 -4.71 2.33 -12.36
C ALA A 347 -6.16 1.84 -12.51
N GLY A 348 -6.79 2.15 -13.63
CA GLY A 348 -8.03 1.54 -14.10
C GLY A 348 -7.74 0.31 -14.97
N LEU A 349 -8.80 -0.27 -15.54
CA LEU A 349 -8.69 -1.44 -16.42
C LEU A 349 -7.93 -1.16 -17.72
N GLU A 350 -8.11 0.04 -18.30
CA GLU A 350 -7.52 0.40 -19.60
C GLU A 350 -6.51 1.54 -19.52
N GLU A 351 -6.48 2.27 -18.41
CA GLU A 351 -5.76 3.54 -18.29
C GLU A 351 -5.03 3.64 -16.95
N ILE A 352 -3.90 4.34 -16.95
CA ILE A 352 -3.17 4.72 -15.74
C ILE A 352 -3.05 6.24 -15.74
N ALA A 353 -3.53 6.87 -14.67
CA ALA A 353 -3.30 8.29 -14.39
C ALA A 353 -2.22 8.46 -13.33
N VAL A 354 -1.39 9.47 -13.52
CA VAL A 354 -0.32 9.84 -12.59
C VAL A 354 -0.57 11.29 -12.18
N VAL A 355 -0.75 11.51 -10.89
CA VAL A 355 -0.97 12.81 -10.27
C VAL A 355 0.28 13.19 -9.50
N ASP A 356 0.79 14.39 -9.76
CA ASP A 356 1.91 14.93 -8.99
C ASP A 356 1.40 15.46 -7.64
N LEU A 357 1.99 14.97 -6.56
CA LEU A 357 1.79 15.43 -5.18
C LEU A 357 2.92 16.36 -4.71
N GLN A 358 3.98 16.47 -5.50
CA GLN A 358 5.06 17.43 -5.34
C GLN A 358 5.49 17.94 -6.71
N PRO A 359 6.12 19.12 -6.80
CA PRO A 359 6.73 19.58 -8.02
C PRO A 359 7.71 18.55 -8.62
N LYS A 360 7.58 18.30 -9.92
CA LYS A 360 8.52 17.48 -10.68
C LYS A 360 9.92 18.10 -10.65
N ARG A 361 10.95 17.28 -10.56
CA ARG A 361 12.35 17.66 -10.73
C ARG A 361 12.59 18.11 -12.17
N LEU A 362 13.60 18.96 -12.39
CA LEU A 362 13.98 19.44 -13.73
C LEU A 362 14.17 18.30 -14.73
N ALA A 363 14.81 17.21 -14.29
CA ALA A 363 15.06 16.05 -15.15
C ALA A 363 13.76 15.30 -15.52
N GLU A 364 12.80 15.19 -14.59
CA GLU A 364 11.45 14.64 -14.87
C GLU A 364 10.68 15.54 -15.83
N ILE A 365 10.77 16.88 -15.67
CA ILE A 365 10.14 17.86 -16.57
C ILE A 365 10.73 17.77 -17.97
N ALA A 366 12.06 17.71 -18.09
CA ALA A 366 12.75 17.58 -19.36
C ALA A 366 12.35 16.28 -20.07
N PHE A 367 12.38 15.16 -19.34
CA PHE A 367 11.97 13.86 -19.86
C PHE A 367 10.51 13.87 -20.33
N TRP A 368 9.59 14.37 -19.51
CA TRP A 368 8.18 14.50 -19.87
C TRP A 368 7.93 15.40 -21.07
N THR A 369 8.72 16.46 -21.22
CA THR A 369 8.67 17.36 -22.38
C THR A 369 9.06 16.63 -23.66
N ILE A 370 10.04 15.73 -23.60
CA ILE A 370 10.40 14.88 -24.74
C ILE A 370 9.29 13.88 -25.03
N GLN A 371 8.74 13.21 -24.02
CA GLN A 371 7.61 12.27 -24.19
C GLN A 371 6.44 12.93 -24.93
N LYS A 372 6.06 14.15 -24.55
CA LYS A 372 4.98 14.90 -25.23
C LYS A 372 5.21 15.15 -26.73
N ARG A 373 6.46 15.10 -27.20
CA ARG A 373 6.80 15.28 -28.62
C ARG A 373 6.86 13.96 -29.40
N VAL A 374 7.21 12.86 -28.74
CA VAL A 374 7.42 11.55 -29.40
C VAL A 374 6.23 10.62 -29.25
N CYS A 375 5.44 10.75 -28.20
CA CYS A 375 4.27 9.92 -27.96
C CYS A 375 3.12 10.25 -28.91
N SER A 376 2.44 9.20 -29.35
CA SER A 376 1.15 9.28 -30.02
C SER A 376 0.06 9.62 -29.00
N ARG A 377 -1.05 10.19 -29.47
CA ARG A 377 -2.27 10.36 -28.67
C ARG A 377 -3.37 9.47 -29.23
N CYS A 378 -4.00 8.69 -28.38
CA CYS A 378 -5.22 7.97 -28.71
C CYS A 378 -6.31 9.00 -29.09
N PRO A 379 -6.89 8.94 -30.30
CA PRO A 379 -7.89 9.91 -30.74
C PRO A 379 -9.14 9.97 -29.86
N ASN A 380 -9.51 8.83 -29.25
CA ASN A 380 -10.77 8.69 -28.51
C ASN A 380 -10.65 9.05 -27.03
N THR A 381 -9.49 8.79 -26.41
CA THR A 381 -9.30 9.00 -24.98
C THR A 381 -8.34 10.14 -24.66
N GLY A 382 -7.56 10.61 -25.65
CA GLY A 382 -6.47 11.57 -25.43
C GLY A 382 -5.28 11.00 -24.67
N ALA A 383 -5.34 9.71 -24.26
CA ALA A 383 -4.26 9.02 -23.59
C ALA A 383 -3.01 8.97 -24.48
N LEU A 384 -1.84 9.16 -23.87
CA LEU A 384 -0.58 9.00 -24.58
C LEU A 384 -0.31 7.51 -24.81
N SER A 385 0.18 7.17 -25.98
CA SER A 385 0.72 5.85 -26.33
C SER A 385 2.12 6.01 -26.95
N ASP A 386 2.88 4.91 -27.01
CA ASP A 386 4.14 4.83 -27.76
C ASP A 386 5.24 5.82 -27.30
N GLY A 387 5.71 5.67 -26.05
CA GLY A 387 6.79 6.50 -25.50
C GLY A 387 8.20 5.98 -25.76
N CYS A 388 9.19 6.83 -25.54
CA CYS A 388 10.61 6.46 -25.63
C CYS A 388 11.21 6.23 -24.24
N SER A 389 11.98 5.15 -24.06
CA SER A 389 12.72 4.91 -22.82
C SER A 389 13.83 5.94 -22.63
N SER A 390 14.35 6.07 -21.41
CA SER A 390 15.54 6.90 -21.14
C SER A 390 16.75 6.49 -21.96
N GLN A 391 16.91 5.20 -22.23
CA GLN A 391 17.97 4.69 -23.09
C GLN A 391 17.77 5.15 -24.55
N GLN A 392 16.56 5.00 -25.10
CA GLN A 392 16.25 5.45 -26.46
C GLN A 392 16.50 6.95 -26.62
N ILE A 393 16.10 7.76 -25.63
CA ILE A 393 16.38 9.20 -25.66
C ILE A 393 17.90 9.45 -25.61
N SER A 394 18.64 8.75 -24.75
CA SER A 394 20.11 8.89 -24.67
C SER A 394 20.80 8.59 -26.00
N GLU A 395 20.34 7.54 -26.69
CA GLU A 395 20.82 7.16 -28.02
C GLU A 395 20.51 8.24 -29.06
N MET A 396 19.31 8.84 -29.02
CA MET A 396 18.93 9.94 -29.93
C MET A 396 19.78 11.20 -29.75
N ILE A 397 20.12 11.55 -28.51
CA ILE A 397 20.91 12.76 -28.20
C ILE A 397 22.42 12.53 -28.29
N GLY A 398 22.87 11.28 -28.53
CA GLY A 398 24.29 10.92 -28.62
C GLY A 398 25.06 11.07 -27.29
N TYR A 399 24.38 10.92 -26.14
CA TYR A 399 24.98 11.12 -24.83
C TYR A 399 25.63 9.84 -24.30
N VAL A 400 26.88 9.92 -23.84
CA VAL A 400 27.73 8.77 -23.46
C VAL A 400 27.69 8.46 -21.94
N GLY A 401 26.81 9.12 -21.18
CA GLY A 401 26.73 8.92 -19.72
C GLY A 401 25.30 8.91 -19.19
N THR A 402 24.62 7.77 -19.19
CA THR A 402 23.30 7.69 -18.53
C THR A 402 23.44 7.49 -17.03
N GLN A 403 23.05 8.50 -16.24
CA GLN A 403 22.59 8.26 -14.87
C GLN A 403 21.06 8.09 -14.94
N GLU A 404 20.53 7.01 -14.37
CA GLU A 404 19.08 6.78 -14.35
C GLU A 404 18.38 7.91 -13.57
N LEU A 405 17.20 8.32 -14.05
CA LEU A 405 16.28 9.14 -13.29
C LEU A 405 15.81 8.32 -12.07
N VAL A 406 16.39 8.62 -10.90
CA VAL A 406 16.02 8.02 -9.60
C VAL A 406 14.82 8.72 -9.00
#